data_AF-A0A8J8C4L2-F1
#
_entry.id   AF-A0A8J8C4L2-F1
#
_cell.length_a   1.000
_cell.length_b   1.000
_cell.length_c   1.000
_cell.angle_alpha   90.00
_cell.angle_beta   90.00
_cell.angle_gamma   90.00
#
_symmetry.space_group_name_H-M   'P 1'
#
loop_
_entity.id
_entity.type
_entity.pdbx_description
1 polymer ?
#
loop_
_entity_poly.entity_id
_entity_poly.type
_entity_poly.pdbx_seq_one_letter_code
_entity_poly.pdbx_strand_id
1 'polypeptide(L)'
;MADSGSAPSGLESLLFGERADLYRRFVRATGAITAVLVLVYAVARAGVVGLGAGLTGALGTAAGVAVAVFVLAGLVEFVVLGRVYQRGTTEVAQTAAELEAAAERLEETAEELEETADTVEDAAETVDEAAEDVERTAGDVEEAAEWAGADDAADRVTEATERAETAKERTTDAKETAETATAEAEAARATANEVEETAAERRERLGNAADDESDDGER
;
A
#
# COMPACT_ATOMS: atom_id res chain seq x y z
N MET A 1 27.22 9.13 1.56
CA MET A 1 26.54 10.24 0.84
C MET A 1 25.31 10.59 1.64
N ALA A 2 25.11 11.88 1.89
CA ALA A 2 24.26 12.40 2.95
C ALA A 2 22.77 12.14 2.70
N ASP A 3 22.14 11.48 3.67
CA ASP A 3 20.71 11.58 3.92
C ASP A 3 20.38 13.05 4.19
N SER A 4 19.70 13.66 3.23
CA SER A 4 19.16 15.01 3.33
C SER A 4 17.65 14.89 3.28
N GLY A 5 17.08 14.19 4.25
CA GLY A 5 15.70 14.39 4.65
C GLY A 5 15.48 15.88 4.82
N SER A 6 14.87 16.52 3.83
CA SER A 6 14.52 17.93 3.89
C SER A 6 13.55 18.08 5.05
N ALA A 7 14.08 18.63 6.15
CA ALA A 7 13.32 18.94 7.35
C ALA A 7 12.00 19.60 6.93
N PRO A 8 10.86 19.20 7.51
CA PRO A 8 9.58 19.80 7.19
C PRO A 8 9.73 21.31 7.35
N SER A 9 9.35 22.05 6.30
CA SER A 9 9.49 23.50 6.29
C SER A 9 8.82 24.06 7.55
N GLY A 10 9.43 25.05 8.20
CA GLY A 10 9.02 25.50 9.55
C GLY A 10 7.53 25.88 9.69
N LEU A 11 6.83 26.10 8.57
CA LEU A 11 5.39 26.32 8.49
C LEU A 11 4.56 25.01 8.54
N GLU A 12 5.04 23.90 7.97
CA GLU A 12 4.36 22.59 8.02
C GLU A 12 4.38 21.99 9.44
N SER A 13 5.50 22.13 10.15
CA SER A 13 5.62 21.68 11.55
C SER A 13 4.65 22.42 12.50
N LEU A 14 4.35 23.69 12.18
CA LEU A 14 3.50 24.55 13.00
C LEU A 14 2.01 24.22 12.82
N LEU A 15 1.63 23.63 11.69
CA LEU A 15 0.24 23.41 11.29
C LEU A 15 -0.19 21.94 11.41
N PHE A 16 0.73 20.97 11.29
CA PHE A 16 0.41 19.53 11.25
C PHE A 16 1.19 18.65 12.25
N GLY A 17 2.08 19.22 13.08
CA GLY A 17 2.82 18.49 14.12
C GLY A 17 2.20 18.63 15.52
N GLU A 18 3.00 18.37 16.58
CA GLU A 18 2.64 18.56 18.00
C GLU A 18 2.17 20.00 18.36
N ARG A 19 2.31 20.94 17.42
CA ARG A 19 1.82 22.34 17.51
C ARG A 19 0.53 22.61 16.72
N ALA A 20 -0.04 21.63 16.01
CA ALA A 20 -1.27 21.76 15.24
C ALA A 20 -2.45 22.21 16.12
N ASP A 21 -2.56 21.66 17.33
CA ASP A 21 -3.55 22.08 18.32
C ASP A 21 -3.33 23.53 18.79
N LEU A 22 -2.07 23.95 18.89
CA LEU A 22 -1.66 25.30 19.27
C LEU A 22 -2.02 26.31 18.18
N TYR A 23 -1.81 25.98 16.92
CA TYR A 23 -2.22 26.78 15.77
C TYR A 23 -3.74 26.88 15.65
N ARG A 24 -4.46 25.76 15.76
CA ARG A 24 -5.93 25.74 15.69
C ARG A 24 -6.56 26.54 16.84
N ARG A 25 -5.96 26.49 18.03
CA ARG A 25 -6.36 27.32 19.18
C ARG A 25 -6.01 28.79 18.99
N PHE A 26 -4.86 29.09 18.38
CA PHE A 26 -4.43 30.45 18.03
C PHE A 26 -5.33 31.10 16.99
N VAL A 27 -5.70 30.40 15.91
CA VAL A 27 -6.61 30.90 14.87
C VAL A 27 -8.01 31.12 15.45
N ARG A 28 -8.52 30.18 16.25
CA ARG A 28 -9.81 30.33 16.93
C ARG A 28 -9.81 31.50 17.93
N ALA A 29 -8.72 31.69 18.68
CA ALA A 29 -8.57 32.82 19.59
C ALA A 29 -8.48 34.15 18.81
N THR A 30 -7.71 34.20 17.73
CA THR A 30 -7.53 35.40 16.89
C THR A 30 -8.82 35.79 16.19
N GLY A 31 -9.57 34.80 15.68
CA GLY A 31 -10.89 35.01 15.10
C GLY A 31 -11.90 35.52 16.14
N ALA A 32 -11.92 34.95 17.34
CA ALA A 32 -12.78 35.43 18.43
C ALA A 32 -12.43 36.86 18.86
N ILE A 33 -11.14 37.18 18.99
CA ILE A 33 -10.66 38.55 19.32
C ILE A 33 -11.06 39.54 18.22
N THR A 34 -10.88 39.16 16.96
CA THR A 34 -11.25 40.00 15.80
C THR A 34 -12.76 40.25 15.77
N ALA A 35 -13.58 39.21 15.97
CA ALA A 35 -15.03 39.33 16.03
C ALA A 35 -15.50 40.24 17.17
N VAL A 36 -14.91 40.10 18.36
CA VAL A 36 -15.21 40.97 19.51
C VAL A 36 -14.79 42.42 19.24
N LEU A 37 -13.61 42.66 18.67
CA LEU A 37 -13.13 44.00 18.34
C LEU A 37 -14.02 44.70 17.30
N VAL A 38 -14.43 43.97 16.26
CA VAL A 38 -15.35 44.49 15.23
C VAL A 38 -16.72 44.79 15.82
N LEU A 39 -17.24 43.92 16.69
CA LEU A 39 -18.53 44.13 17.38
C LEU A 39 -18.49 45.37 18.30
N VAL A 40 -17.43 45.50 19.10
CA VAL A 40 -17.24 46.65 20.00
C VAL A 40 -17.11 47.95 19.21
N TYR A 41 -16.36 47.93 18.10
CA TYR A 41 -16.26 49.08 17.19
C TYR A 41 -17.61 49.45 16.56
N ALA A 42 -18.40 48.46 16.12
CA ALA A 42 -19.72 48.69 15.54
C ALA A 42 -20.70 49.32 16.56
N VAL A 43 -20.72 48.81 17.79
CA VAL A 43 -21.54 49.35 18.90
C VAL A 43 -21.12 50.77 19.27
N ALA A 44 -19.81 51.03 19.36
CA ALA A 44 -19.27 52.37 19.61
C ALA A 44 -19.65 53.36 18.50
N ARG A 45 -19.57 52.93 17.24
CA ARG A 45 -19.90 53.75 16.07
C ARG A 45 -21.40 54.04 15.95
N ALA A 46 -22.25 53.10 16.37
CA ALA A 46 -23.69 53.28 16.42
C ALA A 46 -24.15 54.25 17.53
N GLY A 47 -23.25 54.73 18.39
CA GLY A 47 -23.56 55.67 19.47
C GLY A 47 -24.27 55.03 20.66
N VAL A 48 -24.34 53.70 20.71
CA VAL A 48 -24.95 52.93 21.81
C VAL A 48 -24.13 53.08 23.10
N VAL A 49 -22.82 53.28 22.98
CA VAL A 49 -21.90 53.55 24.09
C VAL A 49 -21.20 54.88 23.83
N GLY A 50 -21.26 55.78 24.81
CA GLY A 50 -20.65 57.11 24.75
C GLY A 50 -19.13 57.05 24.87
N LEU A 51 -18.44 56.82 23.75
CA LEU A 51 -16.97 56.87 23.68
C LEU A 51 -16.51 58.18 23.05
N GLY A 52 -15.42 58.75 23.57
CA GLY A 52 -14.80 59.94 22.99
C GLY A 52 -14.25 59.67 21.59
N ALA A 53 -14.26 60.67 20.71
CA ALA A 53 -13.84 60.53 19.31
C ALA A 53 -12.43 59.91 19.13
N GLY A 54 -11.50 60.19 20.04
CA GLY A 54 -10.16 59.58 20.04
C GLY A 54 -10.16 58.07 20.31
N LEU A 55 -11.04 57.59 21.20
CA LEU A 55 -11.18 56.16 21.51
C LEU A 55 -11.89 55.41 20.38
N THR A 56 -12.92 56.00 19.77
CA THR A 56 -13.61 55.42 18.61
C THR A 56 -12.70 55.30 17.39
N GLY A 57 -11.82 56.29 17.16
CA GLY A 57 -10.80 56.23 16.11
C GLY A 57 -9.76 55.14 16.36
N ALA A 58 -9.25 55.02 17.59
CA ALA A 58 -8.30 53.98 17.96
C ALA A 58 -8.88 52.56 17.84
N LEU A 59 -10.14 52.36 18.24
CA LEU A 59 -10.86 51.09 18.07
C LEU A 59 -11.04 50.72 16.59
N GLY A 60 -11.30 51.70 15.73
CA GLY A 60 -11.42 51.47 14.29
C GLY A 60 -10.10 50.99 13.67
N THR A 61 -8.98 51.62 14.02
CA THR A 61 -7.65 51.18 13.58
C THR A 61 -7.32 49.79 14.10
N ALA A 62 -7.60 49.51 15.37
CA ALA A 62 -7.37 48.20 15.98
C ALA A 62 -8.22 47.09 15.33
N ALA A 63 -9.50 47.36 15.06
CA ALA A 63 -10.38 46.44 14.35
C ALA A 63 -9.91 46.20 12.91
N GLY A 64 -9.48 47.25 12.19
CA GLY A 64 -8.94 47.13 10.84
C GLY A 64 -7.65 46.28 10.79
N VAL A 65 -6.72 46.50 11.73
CA VAL A 65 -5.51 45.69 11.85
C VAL A 65 -5.83 44.24 12.18
N ALA A 66 -6.76 43.99 13.10
CA ALA A 66 -7.18 42.64 13.47
C ALA A 66 -7.79 41.88 12.27
N VAL A 67 -8.65 42.53 11.48
CA VAL A 67 -9.21 41.95 10.25
C VAL A 67 -8.12 41.68 9.22
N ALA A 68 -7.17 42.60 9.03
CA ALA A 68 -6.06 42.40 8.10
C ALA A 68 -5.19 41.18 8.49
N VAL A 69 -4.87 41.03 9.78
CA VAL A 69 -4.11 39.88 10.30
C VAL A 69 -4.90 38.58 10.11
N PHE A 70 -6.21 38.61 10.37
CA PHE A 70 -7.08 37.44 10.18
C PHE A 70 -7.15 37.00 8.70
N VAL A 71 -7.28 37.94 7.78
CA VAL A 71 -7.29 37.67 6.33
C VAL A 71 -5.95 37.11 5.86
N LEU A 72 -4.83 37.67 6.32
CA LEU A 72 -3.48 37.17 5.99
C LEU A 72 -3.27 35.75 6.53
N ALA A 73 -3.74 35.46 7.76
CA ALA A 73 -3.67 34.12 8.32
C ALA A 73 -4.47 33.10 7.50
N GLY A 74 -5.69 33.47 7.08
CA GLY A 74 -6.52 32.61 6.22
C GLY A 74 -5.91 32.38 4.83
N LEU A 75 -5.24 33.37 4.25
CA LEU A 75 -4.56 33.22 2.96
C LEU A 75 -3.36 32.27 3.06
N VAL A 76 -2.60 32.35 4.15
CA VAL A 76 -1.51 31.39 4.44
C VAL A 76 -2.07 29.99 4.62
N GLU A 77 -3.15 29.83 5.38
CA GLU A 77 -3.82 28.54 5.58
C GLU A 77 -4.27 27.94 4.24
N PHE A 78 -4.90 28.74 3.38
CA PHE A 78 -5.34 28.33 2.05
C PHE A 78 -4.18 27.86 1.16
N VAL A 79 -3.08 28.61 1.12
CA VAL A 79 -1.89 28.24 0.32
C VAL A 79 -1.24 26.97 0.85
N VAL A 80 -1.16 26.81 2.17
CA VAL A 80 -0.62 25.60 2.80
C VAL A 80 -1.50 24.40 2.49
N LEU A 81 -2.83 24.55 2.60
CA LEU A 81 -3.77 23.48 2.30
C LEU A 81 -3.64 23.04 0.84
N GLY A 82 -3.60 23.98 -0.10
CA GLY A 82 -3.39 23.68 -1.52
C GLY A 82 -2.06 22.96 -1.80
N ARG A 83 -0.98 23.32 -1.09
CA ARG A 83 0.32 22.64 -1.22
C ARG A 83 0.31 21.23 -0.65
N VAL A 84 -0.34 21.01 0.49
CA VAL A 84 -0.49 19.68 1.10
C VAL A 84 -1.33 18.78 0.20
N TYR A 85 -2.41 19.31 -0.38
CA TYR A 85 -3.21 18.58 -1.38
C TYR A 85 -2.36 18.14 -2.58
N GLN A 86 -1.57 19.03 -3.17
CA GLN A 86 -0.69 18.68 -4.29
C GLN A 86 0.38 17.64 -3.93
N ARG A 87 0.94 17.72 -2.72
CA ARG A 87 1.93 16.74 -2.25
C ARG A 87 1.28 15.38 -2.06
N GLY A 88 0.10 15.34 -1.42
CA GLY A 88 -0.68 14.13 -1.24
C GLY A 88 -1.09 13.49 -2.57
N THR A 89 -1.48 14.27 -3.59
CA THR A 89 -1.81 13.71 -4.91
C THR A 89 -0.61 13.09 -5.61
N THR A 90 0.58 13.69 -5.49
CA THR A 90 1.81 13.15 -6.07
C THR A 90 2.26 11.89 -5.36
N GLU A 91 2.22 11.87 -4.02
CA GLU A 91 2.55 10.67 -3.23
C GLU A 91 1.58 9.52 -3.54
N VAL A 92 0.28 9.78 -3.61
CA VAL A 92 -0.71 8.75 -3.99
C VAL A 92 -0.48 8.23 -5.40
N ALA A 93 -0.19 9.10 -6.37
CA ALA A 93 0.10 8.68 -7.74
C ALA A 93 1.38 7.82 -7.82
N GLN A 94 2.41 8.18 -7.05
CA GLN A 94 3.64 7.40 -6.96
C GLN A 94 3.39 6.03 -6.32
N THR A 95 2.68 5.99 -5.19
CA THR A 95 2.31 4.74 -4.52
C THR A 95 1.43 3.87 -5.41
N ALA A 96 0.51 4.44 -6.19
CA ALA A 96 -0.31 3.69 -7.15
C ALA A 96 0.56 3.05 -8.25
N ALA A 97 1.50 3.79 -8.83
CA ALA A 97 2.42 3.28 -9.83
C ALA A 97 3.36 2.19 -9.27
N GLU A 98 3.79 2.33 -8.02
CA GLU A 98 4.58 1.31 -7.33
C GLU A 98 3.76 0.02 -7.08
N LEU A 99 2.48 0.16 -6.74
CA LEU A 99 1.57 -0.96 -6.50
C LEU A 99 1.23 -1.70 -7.80
N GLU A 100 0.98 -0.97 -8.90
CA GLU A 100 0.76 -1.54 -10.24
C GLU A 100 1.97 -2.35 -10.69
N ALA A 101 3.18 -1.79 -10.56
CA ALA A 101 4.41 -2.51 -10.87
C ALA A 101 4.64 -3.72 -9.93
N ALA A 102 4.16 -3.69 -8.69
CA ALA A 102 4.23 -4.83 -7.79
C ALA A 102 3.25 -5.94 -8.20
N ALA A 103 2.06 -5.58 -8.66
CA ALA A 103 1.07 -6.52 -9.18
C ALA A 103 1.56 -7.22 -10.46
N GLU A 104 2.12 -6.47 -11.41
CA GLU A 104 2.71 -7.05 -12.64
C GLU A 104 3.81 -8.07 -12.32
N ARG A 105 4.71 -7.77 -11.37
CA ARG A 105 5.75 -8.72 -10.95
C ARG A 105 5.19 -9.96 -10.27
N LEU A 106 4.12 -9.81 -9.51
CA LEU A 106 3.46 -10.95 -8.86
C LEU A 106 2.83 -11.88 -9.90
N GLU A 107 2.24 -11.32 -10.97
CA GLU A 107 1.69 -12.08 -12.07
C GLU A 107 2.77 -12.84 -12.84
N GLU A 108 3.90 -12.19 -13.17
CA GLU A 108 5.07 -12.85 -13.77
C GLU A 108 5.60 -13.98 -12.87
N THR A 109 5.71 -13.73 -11.56
CA THR A 109 6.18 -14.76 -10.60
C THR A 109 5.22 -15.94 -10.52
N ALA A 110 3.91 -15.70 -10.63
CA ALA A 110 2.92 -16.77 -10.60
C ALA A 110 3.02 -17.65 -11.86
N GLU A 111 3.18 -17.04 -13.04
CA GLU A 111 3.39 -17.78 -14.29
C GLU A 111 4.68 -18.62 -14.26
N GLU A 112 5.79 -18.07 -13.76
CA GLU A 112 7.05 -18.81 -13.60
C GLU A 112 6.91 -20.00 -12.63
N LEU A 113 6.06 -19.85 -11.60
CA LEU A 113 5.83 -20.87 -10.61
C LEU A 113 4.95 -22.01 -11.14
N GLU A 114 3.95 -21.70 -11.96
CA GLU A 114 3.17 -22.69 -12.71
C GLU A 114 4.07 -23.51 -13.64
N GLU A 115 4.95 -22.87 -14.42
CA GLU A 115 5.90 -23.58 -15.30
C GLU A 115 6.86 -24.47 -14.49
N THR A 116 7.29 -24.00 -13.32
CA THR A 116 8.13 -24.78 -12.40
C THR A 116 7.37 -25.98 -11.85
N ALA A 117 6.10 -25.83 -11.51
CA ALA A 117 5.26 -26.92 -11.02
C ALA A 117 5.05 -27.99 -12.09
N ASP A 118 4.76 -27.60 -13.33
CA ASP A 118 4.66 -28.51 -14.48
C ASP A 118 5.97 -29.28 -14.68
N THR A 119 7.11 -28.59 -14.61
CA THR A 119 8.43 -29.23 -14.74
C THR A 119 8.70 -30.23 -13.61
N VAL A 120 8.26 -29.93 -12.38
CA VAL A 120 8.38 -30.85 -11.24
C VAL A 120 7.47 -32.06 -11.41
N GLU A 121 6.28 -31.88 -11.98
CA GLU A 121 5.36 -32.98 -12.29
C GLU A 121 5.96 -33.94 -13.34
N ASP A 122 6.49 -33.42 -14.44
CA ASP A 122 7.18 -34.21 -15.47
C ASP A 122 8.39 -34.99 -14.88
N ALA A 123 9.15 -34.34 -14.00
CA ALA A 123 10.26 -34.97 -13.30
C ALA A 123 9.79 -36.07 -12.35
N ALA A 124 8.65 -35.89 -11.68
CA ALA A 124 8.04 -36.90 -10.83
C ALA A 124 7.64 -38.14 -11.62
N GLU A 125 6.98 -37.96 -12.75
CA GLU A 125 6.58 -39.06 -13.63
C GLU A 125 7.81 -39.83 -14.14
N THR A 126 8.86 -39.11 -14.56
CA THR A 126 10.13 -39.72 -14.99
C THR A 126 10.80 -40.54 -13.88
N VAL A 127 10.81 -40.03 -12.65
CA VAL A 127 11.38 -40.75 -11.50
C VAL A 127 10.55 -41.99 -11.17
N ASP A 128 9.23 -41.90 -11.29
CA ASP A 128 8.33 -43.03 -11.05
C ASP A 128 8.58 -44.17 -12.05
N GLU A 129 8.61 -43.85 -13.34
CA GLU A 129 8.96 -44.82 -14.39
C GLU A 129 10.34 -45.46 -14.18
N ALA A 130 11.34 -44.64 -13.82
CA ALA A 130 12.69 -45.14 -13.54
C ALA A 130 12.74 -46.06 -12.32
N ALA A 131 11.95 -45.78 -11.28
CA ALA A 131 11.85 -46.64 -10.11
C ALA A 131 11.20 -47.99 -10.45
N GLU A 132 10.12 -48.00 -11.24
CA GLU A 132 9.50 -49.23 -11.72
C GLU A 132 10.46 -50.10 -12.55
N ASP A 133 11.29 -49.47 -13.38
CA ASP A 133 12.33 -50.16 -14.16
C ASP A 133 13.43 -50.76 -13.28
N VAL A 134 13.83 -50.05 -12.22
CA VAL A 134 14.78 -50.55 -11.21
C VAL A 134 14.19 -51.75 -10.47
N GLU A 135 12.94 -51.68 -10.02
CA GLU A 135 12.25 -52.79 -9.34
C GLU A 135 12.14 -54.04 -10.22
N ARG A 136 11.80 -53.85 -11.50
CA ARG A 136 11.71 -54.97 -12.46
C ARG A 136 13.08 -55.61 -12.68
N THR A 137 14.11 -54.79 -12.90
CA THR A 137 15.49 -55.26 -13.07
C THR A 137 15.99 -55.93 -11.79
N ALA A 138 15.60 -55.41 -10.63
CA ALA A 138 15.96 -55.96 -9.35
C ALA A 138 15.45 -57.39 -9.18
N GLY A 139 14.18 -57.64 -9.49
CA GLY A 139 13.59 -58.97 -9.46
C GLY A 139 14.32 -59.96 -10.39
N ASP A 140 14.62 -59.54 -11.62
CA ASP A 140 15.35 -60.38 -12.59
C ASP A 140 16.78 -60.73 -12.09
N VAL A 141 17.47 -59.77 -11.46
CA VAL A 141 18.84 -59.96 -10.96
C VAL A 141 18.86 -60.78 -9.67
N GLU A 142 17.90 -60.59 -8.76
CA GLU A 142 17.77 -61.44 -7.56
C GLU A 142 17.55 -62.90 -7.95
N GLU A 143 16.64 -63.19 -8.89
CA GLU A 143 16.39 -64.55 -9.37
C GLU A 143 17.66 -65.17 -10.01
N ALA A 144 18.39 -64.39 -10.80
CA ALA A 144 19.64 -64.82 -11.40
C ALA A 144 20.77 -65.01 -10.36
N ALA A 145 20.85 -64.16 -9.35
CA ALA A 145 21.84 -64.21 -8.29
C ALA A 145 21.59 -65.41 -7.36
N GLU A 146 20.34 -65.71 -7.03
CA GLU A 146 19.95 -66.89 -6.25
C GLU A 146 20.35 -68.18 -7.00
N TRP A 147 20.13 -68.22 -8.31
CA TRP A 147 20.56 -69.35 -9.15
C TRP A 147 22.09 -69.49 -9.24
N ALA A 148 22.82 -68.37 -9.28
CA ALA A 148 24.27 -68.33 -9.43
C ALA A 148 25.06 -68.38 -8.11
N GLY A 149 24.39 -68.22 -6.95
CA GLY A 149 25.02 -68.10 -5.63
C GLY A 149 25.83 -66.80 -5.47
N ALA A 150 25.31 -65.67 -5.99
CA ALA A 150 25.98 -64.39 -6.04
C ALA A 150 25.33 -63.35 -5.09
N ASP A 151 25.37 -63.61 -3.78
CA ASP A 151 24.71 -62.77 -2.76
C ASP A 151 25.10 -61.27 -2.84
N ASP A 152 26.37 -60.94 -3.13
CA ASP A 152 26.83 -59.56 -3.30
C ASP A 152 26.11 -58.77 -4.42
N ALA A 153 25.55 -59.49 -5.42
CA ALA A 153 24.78 -58.86 -6.49
C ALA A 153 23.34 -58.56 -6.06
N ALA A 154 22.73 -59.46 -5.29
CA ALA A 154 21.40 -59.27 -4.70
C ALA A 154 21.42 -58.10 -3.70
N ASP A 155 22.41 -58.04 -2.80
CA ASP A 155 22.53 -56.94 -1.83
C ASP A 155 22.62 -55.56 -2.49
N ARG A 156 23.40 -55.44 -3.57
CA ARG A 156 23.53 -54.18 -4.33
C ARG A 156 22.26 -53.77 -5.05
N VAL A 157 21.44 -54.74 -5.44
CA VAL A 157 20.17 -54.51 -6.10
C VAL A 157 19.13 -54.01 -5.12
N THR A 158 19.01 -54.64 -3.95
CA THR A 158 18.14 -54.17 -2.86
C THR A 158 18.46 -52.73 -2.47
N GLU A 159 19.75 -52.43 -2.34
CA GLU A 159 20.24 -51.07 -2.09
C GLU A 159 19.91 -50.07 -3.21
N ALA A 160 19.79 -50.51 -4.46
CA ALA A 160 19.39 -49.66 -5.58
C ALA A 160 17.88 -49.38 -5.56
N THR A 161 17.07 -50.40 -5.26
CA THR A 161 15.62 -50.29 -5.09
C THR A 161 15.25 -49.35 -3.95
N GLU A 162 15.89 -49.47 -2.78
CA GLU A 162 15.67 -48.54 -1.65
C GLU A 162 15.98 -47.08 -2.02
N ARG A 163 17.03 -46.86 -2.83
CA ARG A 163 17.37 -45.51 -3.31
C ARG A 163 16.35 -44.98 -4.31
N ALA A 164 15.78 -45.83 -5.16
CA ALA A 164 14.74 -45.45 -6.10
C ALA A 164 13.45 -45.05 -5.37
N GLU A 165 13.00 -45.84 -4.39
CA GLU A 165 11.87 -45.52 -3.51
C GLU A 165 12.10 -44.20 -2.76
N THR A 166 13.29 -44.00 -2.19
CA THR A 166 13.60 -42.73 -1.52
C THR A 166 13.59 -41.54 -2.50
N ALA A 167 13.96 -41.74 -3.76
CA ALA A 167 13.89 -40.70 -4.78
C ALA A 167 12.43 -40.37 -5.12
N LYS A 168 11.57 -41.38 -5.26
CA LYS A 168 10.13 -41.23 -5.50
C LYS A 168 9.42 -40.46 -4.38
N GLU A 169 9.71 -40.78 -3.12
CA GLU A 169 9.19 -40.02 -1.96
C GLU A 169 9.59 -38.53 -2.05
N ARG A 170 10.88 -38.24 -2.28
CA ARG A 170 11.35 -36.85 -2.36
C ARG A 170 10.72 -36.07 -3.51
N THR A 171 10.48 -36.71 -4.64
CA THR A 171 9.86 -36.03 -5.77
C THR A 171 8.37 -35.80 -5.54
N THR A 172 7.70 -36.69 -4.80
CA THR A 172 6.32 -36.50 -4.34
C THR A 172 6.22 -35.30 -3.38
N ASP A 173 7.12 -35.21 -2.40
CA ASP A 173 7.20 -34.06 -1.49
C ASP A 173 7.44 -32.74 -2.25
N ALA A 174 8.30 -32.79 -3.28
CA ALA A 174 8.59 -31.64 -4.13
C ALA A 174 7.36 -31.21 -4.94
N LYS A 175 6.58 -32.17 -5.47
CA LYS A 175 5.31 -31.91 -6.15
C LYS A 175 4.31 -31.22 -5.24
N GLU A 176 4.07 -31.76 -4.04
CA GLU A 176 3.14 -31.16 -3.07
C GLU A 176 3.57 -29.73 -2.69
N THR A 177 4.89 -29.51 -2.54
CA THR A 177 5.44 -28.18 -2.26
C THR A 177 5.21 -27.21 -3.42
N ALA A 178 5.40 -27.65 -4.67
CA ALA A 178 5.17 -26.83 -5.85
C ALA A 178 3.67 -26.48 -6.04
N GLU A 179 2.78 -27.45 -5.83
CA GLU A 179 1.32 -27.22 -5.84
C GLU A 179 0.90 -26.20 -4.77
N THR A 180 1.43 -26.34 -3.55
CA THR A 180 1.15 -25.40 -2.45
C THR A 180 1.63 -23.99 -2.79
N ALA A 181 2.83 -23.85 -3.34
CA ALA A 181 3.38 -22.56 -3.72
C ALA A 181 2.53 -21.90 -4.83
N THR A 182 2.08 -22.69 -5.81
CA THR A 182 1.19 -22.23 -6.89
C THR A 182 -0.14 -21.72 -6.32
N ALA A 183 -0.76 -22.47 -5.41
CA ALA A 183 -2.00 -22.06 -4.76
C ALA A 183 -1.86 -20.76 -3.95
N GLU A 184 -0.73 -20.57 -3.26
CA GLU A 184 -0.44 -19.30 -2.57
C GLU A 184 -0.26 -18.14 -3.54
N ALA A 185 0.39 -18.35 -4.69
CA ALA A 185 0.55 -17.35 -5.74
C ALA A 185 -0.80 -16.95 -6.35
N GLU A 186 -1.69 -17.91 -6.64
CA GLU A 186 -3.05 -17.62 -7.11
C GLU A 186 -3.86 -16.81 -6.10
N ALA A 187 -3.77 -17.16 -4.81
CA ALA A 187 -4.46 -16.41 -3.75
C ALA A 187 -3.94 -14.97 -3.63
N ALA A 188 -2.63 -14.78 -3.79
CA ALA A 188 -2.03 -13.46 -3.83
C ALA A 188 -2.51 -12.65 -5.05
N ARG A 189 -2.60 -13.28 -6.24
CA ARG A 189 -3.14 -12.66 -7.46
C ARG A 189 -4.60 -12.25 -7.30
N ALA A 190 -5.43 -13.11 -6.70
CA ALA A 190 -6.83 -12.80 -6.42
C ALA A 190 -6.97 -11.58 -5.50
N THR A 191 -6.14 -11.50 -4.45
CA THR A 191 -6.12 -10.34 -3.54
C THR A 191 -5.69 -9.06 -4.26
N ALA A 192 -4.68 -9.14 -5.13
CA ALA A 192 -4.22 -8.00 -5.93
C ALA A 192 -5.34 -7.47 -6.84
N ASN A 193 -6.06 -8.36 -7.53
CA ASN A 193 -7.20 -8.00 -8.37
C ASN A 193 -8.34 -7.36 -7.57
N GLU A 194 -8.68 -7.88 -6.38
CA GLU A 194 -9.71 -7.28 -5.52
C GLU A 194 -9.34 -5.86 -5.09
N VAL A 195 -8.06 -5.62 -4.79
CA VAL A 195 -7.54 -4.28 -4.46
C VAL A 195 -7.64 -3.35 -5.66
N GLU A 196 -7.29 -3.83 -6.87
CA GLU A 196 -7.42 -3.06 -8.10
C GLU A 196 -8.88 -2.67 -8.37
N GLU A 197 -9.81 -3.62 -8.28
CA GLU A 197 -11.25 -3.38 -8.48
C GLU A 197 -11.78 -2.37 -7.45
N THR A 198 -11.43 -2.54 -6.18
CA THR A 198 -11.81 -1.60 -5.11
C THR A 198 -11.26 -0.19 -5.37
N ALA A 199 -10.02 -0.09 -5.88
CA ALA A 199 -9.43 1.18 -6.24
C ALA A 199 -10.13 1.82 -7.45
N ALA A 200 -10.48 1.03 -8.46
CA ALA A 200 -11.22 1.46 -9.64
C ALA A 200 -12.62 1.96 -9.29
N GLU A 201 -13.39 1.22 -8.48
CA GLU A 201 -14.70 1.65 -8.00
C GLU A 201 -14.62 2.96 -7.22
N ARG A 202 -13.62 3.08 -6.34
CA ARG A 202 -13.44 4.29 -5.52
C ARG A 202 -13.09 5.49 -6.38
N ARG A 203 -12.31 5.29 -7.45
CA ARG A 203 -11.99 6.32 -8.44
C ARG A 203 -13.24 6.76 -9.21
N GLU A 204 -14.08 5.82 -9.65
CA GLU A 204 -15.35 6.12 -10.32
C GLU A 204 -16.30 6.91 -9.40
N ARG A 205 -16.45 6.48 -8.14
CA ARG A 205 -17.28 7.18 -7.14
C ARG A 205 -16.83 8.62 -6.90
N LEU A 206 -15.52 8.88 -6.90
CA LEU A 206 -14.95 10.22 -6.70
C LEU A 206 -15.04 11.07 -7.97
N GLY A 207 -14.91 10.47 -9.16
CA GLY A 207 -15.12 11.17 -10.44
C GLY A 207 -16.56 11.63 -10.59
N ASN A 208 -17.53 10.76 -10.32
CA ASN A 208 -18.95 11.07 -10.48
C ASN A 208 -19.45 12.12 -9.47
N ALA A 209 -18.84 12.21 -8.29
CA ALA A 209 -19.15 13.25 -7.30
C ALA A 209 -18.66 14.66 -7.71
N ALA A 210 -17.68 14.76 -8.62
CA ALA A 210 -17.19 16.04 -9.13
C ALA A 210 -18.06 16.58 -10.29
N ASP A 211 -18.78 15.70 -10.99
CA ASP A 211 -19.66 16.07 -12.10
C ASP A 211 -21.06 16.52 -11.63
N ASP A 212 -21.55 16.02 -10.48
CA ASP A 212 -22.89 16.34 -9.94
C ASP A 212 -23.01 17.78 -9.35
N GLU A 213 -21.88 18.44 -9.03
CA GLU A 213 -21.90 19.86 -8.59
C GLU A 213 -21.93 20.86 -9.76
N SER A 214 -21.91 20.39 -11.01
CA SER A 214 -21.92 21.25 -12.20
C SER A 214 -23.31 21.47 -12.83
N ASP A 215 -24.36 20.78 -12.36
CA ASP A 215 -25.71 20.81 -12.98
C ASP A 215 -26.78 21.61 -12.19
N ASP A 216 -26.44 22.27 -11.07
CA ASP A 216 -27.39 23.12 -10.33
C ASP A 216 -27.33 24.60 -10.78
N GLY A 217 -27.13 24.79 -12.08
CA GLY A 217 -26.81 26.05 -12.73
C GLY A 217 -27.83 26.56 -13.75
N GLU A 218 -29.02 25.96 -13.91
CA GLU A 218 -30.06 26.51 -14.79
C GLU A 218 -31.49 26.19 -14.32
N ARG A 219 -32.05 26.96 -13.37
CA ARG A 219 -33.50 27.21 -13.25
C ARG A 219 -33.82 28.59 -12.68
#